data_AF-A0A6I7N581-F1
#
_entry.id   AF-A0A6I7N581-F1
#
_cell.length_a   1.000
_cell.length_b   1.000
_cell.length_c   1.000
_cell.angle_alpha   90.00
_cell.angle_beta   90.00
_cell.angle_gamma   90.00
#
_symmetry.space_group_name_H-M   'P 1'
#
loop_
_entity.id
_entity.type
_entity.pdbx_description
1 polymer ?
#
loop_
_entity_poly.entity_id
_entity_poly.type
_entity_poly.pdbx_seq_one_letter_code
_entity_poly.pdbx_strand_id
1 'polypeptide(L)' 'MDFKKIIKFRIGSEDWEIPLGTLLLLLAITLLLMIGGAYMGFKFGERQFPESGEAVMIEVILPKYFQA' A
#
# COMPACT_ATOMS: atom_id res chain seq x y z
N MET A 1 -24.77 -10.02 14.18
CA MET A 1 -23.48 -10.25 14.86
C MET A 1 -23.50 -9.55 16.20
N ASP A 2 -23.09 -10.21 17.27
CA ASP A 2 -23.01 -9.57 18.58
C ASP A 2 -21.64 -8.88 18.75
N PHE A 3 -21.57 -7.61 18.39
CA PHE A 3 -20.34 -6.80 18.42
C PHE A 3 -19.84 -6.51 19.84
N LYS A 4 -20.66 -6.76 20.87
CA LYS A 4 -20.30 -6.60 22.28
C LYS A 4 -19.71 -7.87 22.88
N LYS A 5 -19.68 -8.97 22.13
CA LYS A 5 -19.06 -10.23 22.60
C LYS A 5 -17.60 -9.97 22.94
N ILE A 6 -17.25 -10.12 24.21
CA ILE A 6 -15.86 -10.00 24.68
C ILE A 6 -15.13 -11.26 24.27
N ILE A 7 -14.06 -11.11 23.49
CA ILE A 7 -13.15 -12.19 23.15
C ILE A 7 -11.96 -12.09 24.09
N LYS A 8 -11.71 -13.21 24.78
CA LYS A 8 -10.55 -13.37 25.63
C LYS A 8 -9.55 -14.24 24.88
N PHE A 9 -8.32 -13.77 24.78
CA PHE A 9 -7.24 -14.52 24.16
C PHE A 9 -5.95 -14.28 24.94
N ARG A 10 -5.08 -15.28 24.98
CA ARG A 10 -3.81 -15.20 25.68
C ARG A 10 -2.70 -14.92 24.68
N ILE A 11 -1.94 -13.86 24.90
CA ILE A 11 -0.69 -13.57 24.17
C ILE A 11 0.44 -13.66 25.19
N GLY A 12 1.30 -14.67 25.03
CA GLY A 12 2.38 -14.95 25.99
C GLY A 12 1.82 -15.36 27.36
N SER A 13 2.15 -14.58 28.40
CA SER A 13 1.70 -14.79 29.77
C SER A 13 0.51 -13.92 30.18
N GLU A 14 0.06 -13.01 29.31
CA GLU A 14 -1.02 -12.07 29.64
C GLU A 14 -2.34 -12.49 28.99
N ASP A 15 -3.40 -12.43 29.80
CA ASP A 15 -4.77 -12.64 29.37
C ASP A 15 -5.36 -11.31 28.87
N TRP A 16 -5.60 -11.23 27.57
CA TRP A 16 -6.12 -10.04 26.92
C TRP A 16 -7.63 -10.18 26.70
N GLU A 17 -8.38 -9.13 27.03
CA GLU A 17 -9.83 -9.06 26.85
C GLU A 17 -10.16 -7.89 25.93
N ILE A 18 -10.69 -8.19 24.74
CA ILE A 18 -11.05 -7.16 23.75
C ILE A 18 -12.46 -7.43 23.22
N PRO A 19 -13.31 -6.39 23.06
CA PRO A 19 -14.60 -6.52 22.39
C PRO A 19 -14.43 -6.95 20.92
N LEU A 20 -15.30 -7.84 20.43
CA LEU A 20 -15.30 -8.28 19.04
C LEU A 20 -15.40 -7.11 18.05
N GLY A 21 -16.19 -6.08 18.38
CA GLY A 21 -16.27 -4.85 17.58
C GLY A 21 -14.92 -4.16 17.40
N THR A 22 -14.11 -4.08 18.45
CA THR A 22 -12.78 -3.46 18.39
C THR A 22 -11.81 -4.28 17.55
N LEU A 23 -11.84 -5.61 17.70
CA LEU A 23 -11.01 -6.51 16.90
C LEU A 23 -11.32 -6.39 15.40
N LEU A 24 -12.61 -6.35 15.06
CA LEU A 24 -13.07 -6.20 13.68
C LEU A 24 -12.69 -4.82 13.12
N LEU A 25 -12.79 -3.77 13.93
CA LEU A 25 -12.41 -2.42 13.56
C LEU A 25 -10.91 -2.33 13.23
N LEU A 26 -10.06 -2.90 14.08
CA LEU A 26 -8.61 -2.95 13.85
C LEU A 26 -8.28 -3.68 12.55
N LEU A 27 -8.92 -4.82 12.30
CA LEU A 27 -8.73 -5.60 11.09
C LEU A 27 -9.19 -4.80 9.84
N ALA A 28 -10.35 -4.16 9.92
CA ALA A 28 -10.87 -3.33 8.83
C ALA A 28 -9.95 -2.15 8.50
N ILE A 29 -9.47 -1.43 9.51
CA ILE A 29 -8.52 -0.32 9.33
C ILE A 29 -7.21 -0.83 8.73
N THR A 30 -6.68 -1.95 9.22
CA THR A 30 -5.45 -2.55 8.70
C THR A 30 -5.57 -2.87 7.22
N LEU A 31 -6.68 -3.49 6.80
CA LEU A 31 -6.95 -3.78 5.39
C LEU A 31 -7.08 -2.50 4.56
N LEU A 32 -7.81 -1.50 5.06
CA LEU A 32 -7.95 -0.20 4.40
C LEU A 32 -6.60 0.49 4.18
N LEU A 33 -5.72 0.46 5.19
CA LEU A 33 -4.39 1.05 5.10
C LEU A 33 -3.48 0.25 4.17
N MET A 34 -3.54 -1.09 4.17
CA MET A 34 -2.79 -1.92 3.23
C MET A 34 -3.22 -1.64 1.78
N ILE A 35 -4.51 -1.66 1.50
CA ILE A 35 -5.05 -1.44 0.15
C ILE A 35 -4.76 0.00 -0.29
N GLY A 36 -5.04 0.98 0.58
CA GLY A 36 -4.77 2.39 0.32
C GLY A 36 -3.30 2.67 0.08
N GLY A 37 -2.42 2.11 0.92
CA GLY A 37 -0.97 2.22 0.78
C GLY A 37 -0.46 1.59 -0.51
N ALA A 38 -0.93 0.38 -0.86
CA ALA A 38 -0.56 -0.30 -2.10
C ALA A 38 -1.02 0.50 -3.34
N TYR A 39 -2.26 1.00 -3.34
CA TYR A 39 -2.79 1.82 -4.43
C TYR A 39 -1.99 3.11 -4.61
N MET A 40 -1.77 3.85 -3.52
CA MET A 40 -0.98 5.08 -3.56
C MET A 40 0.46 4.80 -4.01
N GLY A 41 1.08 3.74 -3.49
CA GLY A 41 2.42 3.30 -3.90
C GLY A 41 2.52 3.02 -5.41
N PHE A 42 1.53 2.32 -5.97
CA PHE A 42 1.45 2.08 -7.41
C PHE A 42 1.33 3.39 -8.21
N LYS A 43 0.39 4.28 -7.83
CA LYS A 43 0.20 5.58 -8.51
C LYS A 43 1.43 6.49 -8.43
N PHE A 44 2.19 6.45 -7.34
CA PHE A 44 3.43 7.21 -7.19
C PHE A 44 4.57 6.62 -8.03
N GLY A 45 4.67 5.29 -8.12
CA GLY A 45 5.64 4.60 -8.98
C GLY A 45 5.46 4.95 -10.47
N GLU A 46 4.21 4.96 -10.96
CA GLU A 46 3.90 5.35 -12.36
C GLU A 46 4.36 6.78 -12.69
N ARG A 47 4.37 7.69 -11.72
CA ARG A 47 4.78 9.09 -11.92
C ARG A 47 6.30 9.29 -11.88
N GLN A 48 7.02 8.46 -11.13
CA GLN A 48 8.49 8.53 -11.03
C GLN A 48 9.19 7.75 -12.15
N PHE A 49 8.56 6.69 -12.64
CA PHE A 49 9.05 5.89 -13.76
C PHE A 49 7.97 5.89 -14.84
N PRO A 50 7.73 7.04 -15.52
CA PRO A 50 6.95 7.01 -16.74
C PRO A 50 7.62 6.01 -17.68
N GLU A 51 6.83 5.23 -18.38
CA GLU A 51 7.21 4.28 -19.43
C GLU A 51 7.86 4.99 -20.65
N SER A 52 8.46 6.17 -20.45
CA SER A 52 9.13 7.02 -21.44
C SER A 52 10.64 6.83 -21.46
N GLY A 53 11.13 5.68 -20.98
CA GLY A 53 12.53 5.27 -21.14
C GLY A 53 12.95 5.13 -22.61
N GLU A 54 12.01 4.93 -23.54
CA GLU A 54 12.29 4.90 -24.97
C GLU A 54 12.27 6.29 -25.63
N ALA A 55 11.39 7.20 -25.20
CA ALA A 55 11.24 8.52 -25.82
C ALA A 55 12.42 9.46 -25.50
N VAL A 56 12.95 9.41 -24.26
CA VAL A 56 14.09 10.24 -23.84
C VAL A 56 15.36 9.86 -24.62
N MET A 57 15.51 8.59 -24.99
CA MET A 57 16.64 8.13 -25.80
C MET A 57 16.55 8.67 -27.22
N ILE A 58 15.37 8.74 -27.85
CA ILE A 58 15.21 9.28 -29.20
C ILE A 58 15.36 10.81 -29.22
N GLU A 59 14.83 11.53 -28.24
CA GLU A 59 14.86 12.99 -28.23
C GLU A 59 16.24 13.56 -27.85
N VAL A 60 16.99 12.88 -26.98
CA VAL A 60 18.29 13.37 -26.48
C VAL A 60 19.48 12.81 -27.27
N ILE A 61 19.40 11.57 -27.76
CA ILE A 61 20.52 10.91 -28.44
C ILE A 61 20.47 11.16 -29.96
N LEU A 62 19.30 11.05 -30.61
CA LEU A 62 19.18 11.15 -32.07
C LEU A 62 19.68 12.48 -32.69
N PRO A 63 19.41 13.68 -32.13
CA PRO A 63 19.93 14.93 -32.71
C PRO A 63 21.46 15.07 -32.56
N LYS A 64 22.09 14.33 -31.63
CA LYS A 64 23.52 14.40 -31.37
C LYS A 64 24.37 13.65 -32.41
N TYR A 65 23.81 12.65 -33.09
CA TYR A 65 24.52 11.84 -34.12
C TYR A 65 24.12 12.21 -35.56
N PHE A 66 23.11 13.05 -35.75
CA PHE A 66 22.68 13.51 -37.09
C PHE A 66 23.30 14.87 -37.49
N GLN A 67 24.11 15.47 -36.63
CA GLN A 67 24.84 16.72 -36.87
C GLN A 67 26.32 16.48 -37.23
N ALA A 68 26.65 15.32 -37.83
CA ALA A 68 28.01 14.98 -38.29
C ALA A 68 28.08 14.93 -39.83
#